data_AF-A0A7V7G2Q5-F1
#
_entry.id   AF-A0A7V7G2Q5-F1
#
_cell.length_a   1.000
_cell.length_b   1.000
_cell.length_c   1.000
_cell.angle_alpha   90.00
_cell.angle_beta   90.00
_cell.angle_gamma   90.00
#
_symmetry.space_group_name_H-M   'P 1'
#
loop_
_entity.id
_entity.type
_entity.pdbx_description
1 polymer ?
#
loop_
_entity_poly.entity_id
_entity_poly.type
_entity_poly.pdbx_seq_one_letter_code
_entity_poly.pdbx_strand_id
1 'polypeptide(L)'
;MYERHSSLSARELIDDLLPKLKATEHFLGNTLNAKVQHSPEPREQLRLRNLKAEFELEVSMIRMNLKHLLRRYSQELASMSEGDEDLLLELDEHEVVAIKGMRQLFQRTHELQTNLGERVDV
;
A
#
# COMPACT_ATOMS: atom_id res chain seq x y z
N MET A 1 -9.22 29.81 -4.47
CA MET A 1 -9.62 28.46 -4.01
C MET A 1 -8.81 28.18 -2.77
N TYR A 2 -9.43 27.83 -1.65
CA TYR A 2 -8.67 27.38 -0.46
C TYR A 2 -8.29 25.91 -0.68
N GLU A 3 -6.99 25.62 -0.74
CA GLU A 3 -6.47 24.26 -0.67
C GLU A 3 -7.02 23.62 0.62
N ARG A 4 -7.82 22.56 0.50
CA ARG A 4 -8.13 21.71 1.66
C ARG A 4 -6.91 20.83 1.89
N HIS A 5 -5.92 21.36 2.59
CA HIS A 5 -4.85 20.55 3.12
C HIS A 5 -5.48 19.48 4.02
N SER A 6 -5.26 18.22 3.64
CA SER A 6 -5.63 17.08 4.47
C SER A 6 -4.39 16.67 5.21
N SER A 7 -4.53 16.50 6.52
CA SER A 7 -3.42 16.15 7.38
C SER A 7 -3.42 14.66 7.72
N LEU A 8 -2.23 14.09 7.90
CA LEU A 8 -2.02 12.70 8.31
C LEU A 8 -1.09 12.65 9.52
N SER A 9 -1.41 11.81 10.50
CA SER A 9 -0.52 11.54 11.62
C SER A 9 0.76 10.84 11.14
N ALA A 10 1.93 11.28 11.61
CA ALA A 10 3.19 10.60 11.34
C ALA A 10 3.21 9.18 11.92
N ARG A 11 2.62 8.98 13.11
CA ARG A 11 2.43 7.63 13.68
C ARG A 11 1.50 6.78 12.83
N GLU A 12 0.38 7.32 12.34
CA GLU A 12 -0.48 6.58 11.42
C GLU A 12 0.26 6.16 10.15
N LEU A 13 1.12 7.03 9.60
CA LEU A 13 1.94 6.69 8.46
C LEU A 13 2.94 5.56 8.79
N ILE A 14 3.70 5.70 9.87
CA ILE A 14 4.82 4.82 10.21
C ILE A 14 4.35 3.49 10.79
N ASP A 15 3.37 3.51 11.68
CA ASP A 15 2.99 2.36 12.49
C ASP A 15 1.88 1.53 11.84
N ASP A 16 1.08 2.13 10.95
CA ASP A 16 -0.03 1.44 10.28
C ASP A 16 0.21 1.29 8.78
N LEU A 17 0.34 2.43 8.09
CA LEU A 17 0.25 2.46 6.65
C LEU A 17 1.48 1.87 5.93
N LEU A 18 2.69 2.23 6.37
CA LEU A 18 3.93 1.67 5.82
C LEU A 18 4.02 0.14 6.02
N PRO A 19 3.71 -0.42 7.20
CA PRO A 19 3.62 -1.87 7.38
C PRO A 19 2.60 -2.53 6.45
N LYS A 20 1.41 -1.94 6.27
CA LYS A 20 0.38 -2.46 5.35
C LYS A 20 0.82 -2.45 3.89
N LEU A 21 1.53 -1.40 3.46
CA LEU A 21 2.11 -1.34 2.11
C LEU A 21 3.15 -2.46 1.92
N LYS A 22 4.04 -2.66 2.90
CA LYS A 22 5.03 -3.73 2.86
C LYS A 22 4.39 -5.13 2.82
N ALA A 23 3.33 -5.35 3.60
CA ALA A 23 2.58 -6.61 3.58
C ALA A 23 1.94 -6.86 2.21
N THR A 24 1.38 -5.81 1.60
CA THR A 24 0.82 -5.85 0.25
C THR A 24 1.90 -6.22 -0.79
N GLU A 25 3.05 -5.55 -0.77
CA GLU A 25 4.16 -5.86 -1.68
C GLU A 25 4.62 -7.31 -1.54
N HIS A 26 4.70 -7.82 -0.30
CA HIS A 26 5.06 -9.20 -0.04
C HIS A 26 4.06 -10.19 -0.62
N PHE A 27 2.75 -9.94 -0.43
CA PHE A 27 1.68 -10.79 -0.98
C PHE A 27 1.74 -10.84 -2.51
N LEU A 28 1.93 -9.70 -3.17
CA LEU A 28 2.02 -9.61 -4.63
C LEU A 28 3.26 -10.34 -5.18
N GLY A 29 4.41 -10.13 -4.54
CA GLY A 29 5.70 -10.71 -4.97
C GLY A 29 5.79 -12.22 -4.75
N ASN A 30 5.17 -12.73 -3.69
CA ASN A 30 5.31 -14.13 -3.30
C ASN A 30 4.05 -14.93 -3.59
N THR A 31 2.95 -14.62 -2.89
CA THR A 31 1.73 -15.44 -2.90
C THR A 31 1.02 -15.39 -4.25
N LEU A 32 0.77 -14.19 -4.78
CA LEU A 32 0.09 -14.03 -6.05
C LEU A 32 0.94 -14.58 -7.21
N ASN A 33 2.25 -14.32 -7.17
CA ASN A 33 3.19 -14.84 -8.15
C ASN A 33 3.26 -16.38 -8.15
N ALA A 34 3.30 -17.00 -6.96
CA ALA A 34 3.25 -18.46 -6.83
C ALA A 34 1.94 -19.01 -7.43
N LYS A 35 0.79 -18.40 -7.17
CA LYS A 35 -0.48 -18.85 -7.75
C LYS A 35 -0.54 -18.71 -9.27
N VAL A 36 0.03 -17.64 -9.84
CA VAL A 36 0.19 -17.51 -11.29
C VAL A 36 1.01 -18.67 -11.85
N GLN A 37 2.11 -19.04 -11.21
CA GLN A 37 3.01 -20.11 -11.68
C GLN A 37 2.38 -21.51 -11.60
N HIS A 38 1.56 -21.77 -10.59
CA HIS A 38 0.99 -23.10 -10.33
C HIS A 38 -0.46 -23.27 -10.83
N SER A 39 -1.09 -22.21 -11.37
CA SER A 39 -2.44 -22.31 -11.92
C SER A 39 -2.46 -23.22 -13.15
N PRO A 40 -3.25 -24.32 -13.15
CA PRO A 40 -3.33 -25.24 -14.29
C PRO A 40 -4.25 -24.71 -15.41
N GLU A 41 -5.07 -23.70 -15.12
CA GLU A 41 -6.05 -23.14 -16.05
C GLU A 41 -5.47 -21.87 -16.71
N PRO A 42 -5.29 -21.84 -18.05
CA PRO A 42 -4.64 -20.72 -18.73
C PRO A 42 -5.37 -19.38 -18.60
N ARG A 43 -6.71 -19.37 -18.54
CA ARG A 43 -7.47 -18.11 -18.41
C ARG A 43 -7.30 -17.52 -17.03
N GLU A 44 -7.33 -18.32 -15.98
CA GLU A 44 -7.06 -17.92 -14.61
C GLU A 44 -5.62 -17.43 -14.45
N GLN A 45 -4.66 -18.10 -15.09
CA GLN A 45 -3.28 -17.62 -15.10
C GLN A 45 -3.17 -16.22 -15.73
N LEU A 46 -3.83 -15.98 -16.87
CA LEU A 46 -3.86 -14.67 -17.52
C LEU A 46 -4.54 -13.62 -16.63
N ARG A 47 -5.68 -13.97 -16.03
CA ARG A 47 -6.44 -13.10 -15.11
C ARG A 47 -5.57 -12.67 -13.92
N LEU A 48 -4.89 -13.61 -13.27
CA LEU A 48 -4.01 -13.34 -12.14
C LEU A 48 -2.78 -12.50 -12.53
N ARG A 49 -2.22 -12.70 -13.73
CA ARG A 49 -1.12 -11.86 -14.25
C ARG A 49 -1.56 -10.41 -14.46
N ASN A 50 -2.71 -10.20 -15.08
CA ASN A 50 -3.24 -8.86 -15.30
C ASN A 50 -3.52 -8.15 -13.96
N LEU A 51 -4.13 -8.86 -13.02
CA LEU A 51 -4.39 -8.35 -11.67
C LEU A 51 -3.09 -7.98 -10.94
N LYS A 52 -2.05 -8.83 -11.04
CA LYS A 52 -0.73 -8.53 -10.47
C LYS A 52 -0.14 -7.26 -11.07
N ALA A 53 -0.18 -7.11 -12.40
CA ALA A 53 0.36 -5.93 -13.08
C ALA A 53 -0.37 -4.64 -12.67
N GLU A 54 -1.70 -4.68 -12.53
CA GLU A 54 -2.50 -3.56 -12.05
C GLU A 54 -2.06 -3.13 -10.64
N PHE A 55 -1.94 -4.09 -9.72
CA PHE A 55 -1.47 -3.80 -8.36
C PHE A 55 -0.04 -3.27 -8.33
N GLU A 56 0.87 -3.78 -9.16
CA GLU A 56 2.26 -3.30 -9.23
C GLU A 56 2.36 -1.85 -9.72
N LEU A 57 1.49 -1.44 -10.66
CA LEU A 57 1.41 -0.05 -11.10
C LEU A 57 0.92 0.86 -9.98
N GLU A 58 -0.11 0.45 -9.25
CA GLU A 58 -0.63 1.23 -8.12
C GLU A 58 0.37 1.37 -6.98
N VAL A 59 1.04 0.28 -6.60
CA VAL A 59 2.16 0.31 -5.63
C VAL A 59 3.24 1.30 -6.08
N SER A 60 3.59 1.29 -7.36
CA SER A 60 4.63 2.19 -7.90
C SER A 60 4.23 3.66 -7.75
N MET A 61 2.97 4.00 -8.05
CA MET A 61 2.45 5.35 -7.87
C MET A 61 2.40 5.76 -6.39
N ILE A 62 1.95 4.87 -5.50
CA ILE A 62 1.93 5.11 -4.05
C ILE A 62 3.36 5.38 -3.54
N ARG A 63 4.33 4.56 -3.92
CA ARG A 63 5.73 4.72 -3.49
C ARG A 63 6.34 6.02 -3.95
N MET A 64 6.04 6.46 -5.17
CA MET A 64 6.55 7.72 -5.69
C MET A 64 6.08 8.90 -4.83
N ASN A 65 4.79 8.93 -4.48
CA ASN A 65 4.22 9.99 -3.65
C ASN A 65 4.65 9.90 -2.18
N LEU A 66 4.70 8.69 -1.61
CA LEU A 66 5.23 8.51 -0.25
C LEU A 66 6.69 8.91 -0.14
N LYS A 67 7.50 8.64 -1.17
CA LYS A 67 8.89 9.08 -1.21
C LYS A 67 9.01 10.60 -1.24
N HIS A 68 8.09 11.29 -1.90
CA HIS A 68 8.02 12.74 -1.86
C HIS A 68 7.67 13.24 -0.45
N LEU A 69 6.60 12.71 0.15
CA LEU A 69 6.17 13.05 1.51
C LEU A 69 7.28 12.85 2.55
N LEU A 70 7.89 11.65 2.56
CA LEU A 70 8.95 11.29 3.51
C LEU A 70 10.22 12.14 3.31
N ARG A 71 10.50 12.60 2.09
CA ARG A 71 11.61 13.53 1.86
C ARG A 71 11.28 14.90 2.41
N ARG A 72 10.05 15.39 2.21
CA ARG A 72 9.59 16.70 2.70
C ARG A 72 9.68 16.79 4.22
N TYR A 73 9.30 15.73 4.93
CA TYR A 73 9.31 15.68 6.40
C TYR A 73 10.51 14.93 7.00
N SER A 74 11.58 14.74 6.24
CA SER A 74 12.68 13.87 6.66
C SER A 74 13.39 14.33 7.94
N GLN A 75 13.47 15.64 8.18
CA GLN A 75 14.15 16.19 9.36
C GLN A 75 13.26 16.08 10.60
N GLU A 76 11.97 16.39 10.45
CA GLU A 76 10.97 16.34 11.50
C GLU A 76 10.78 14.90 11.95
N LEU A 77 10.62 13.96 11.01
CA LEU A 77 10.50 12.52 11.32
C LEU A 77 11.77 11.97 12.00
N ALA A 78 12.96 12.42 11.61
CA ALA A 78 14.21 11.99 12.24
C ALA A 78 14.40 12.54 13.67
N SER A 79 13.71 13.63 14.01
CA SER A 79 13.80 14.27 15.33
C SER A 79 12.73 13.75 16.30
N MET A 80 11.75 12.98 15.81
CA MET A 80 10.70 12.40 16.65
C MET A 80 11.25 11.30 17.56
N SER A 81 10.94 11.41 18.85
CA SER A 81 11.27 10.42 19.88
C SER A 81 10.01 9.72 20.41
N GLU A 82 10.18 8.56 21.04
CA GLU A 82 9.11 7.90 21.77
C GLU A 82 8.64 8.80 22.93
N GLY A 83 7.38 9.25 22.88
CA GLY A 83 6.78 10.13 23.88
C GLY A 83 6.50 11.56 23.42
N ASP A 84 7.01 11.98 22.26
CA ASP A 84 6.70 13.30 21.70
C ASP A 84 5.24 13.43 21.26
N GLU A 85 4.74 14.67 21.15
CA GLU A 85 3.46 14.92 20.49
C GLU A 85 3.53 14.46 19.02
N ASP A 86 2.43 13.90 18.53
CA ASP A 86 2.39 13.33 17.20
C ASP A 86 2.51 14.41 16.13
N LEU A 87 3.41 14.19 15.17
CA LEU A 87 3.64 15.12 14.07
C LEU A 87 2.52 15.01 13.05
N LEU A 88 1.90 16.15 12.75
CA LEU A 88 0.87 16.23 11.73
C LEU A 88 1.49 16.58 10.37
N LEU A 89 1.41 15.64 9.43
CA LEU A 89 1.91 15.76 8.06
C LEU A 89 0.84 16.39 7.19
N GLU A 90 1.09 17.58 6.66
CA GLU A 90 0.22 18.15 5.63
C GLU A 90 0.45 17.41 4.32
N LEU A 91 -0.64 17.03 3.65
CA LEU A 91 -0.59 16.31 2.38
C LEU A 91 -0.97 17.22 1.23
N ASP A 92 -0.27 17.07 0.10
CA ASP A 92 -0.72 17.59 -1.18
C ASP A 92 -1.76 16.67 -1.84
N GLU A 93 -2.34 17.12 -2.95
CA GLU A 93 -3.41 16.39 -3.64
C GLU A 93 -3.00 14.97 -4.08
N HIS A 94 -1.75 14.79 -4.50
CA HIS A 94 -1.25 13.49 -4.97
C HIS A 94 -0.95 12.56 -3.79
N GLU A 95 -0.44 13.10 -2.70
CA GLU A 95 -0.21 12.36 -1.45
C GLU A 95 -1.54 11.92 -0.83
N VAL A 96 -2.57 12.77 -0.84
CA VAL A 96 -3.93 12.36 -0.41
C VAL A 96 -4.44 11.18 -1.23
N VAL A 97 -4.26 11.22 -2.55
CA VAL A 97 -4.63 10.09 -3.43
C VAL A 97 -3.82 8.84 -3.09
N ALA A 98 -2.52 8.98 -2.85
CA ALA A 98 -1.66 7.85 -2.49
C ALA A 98 -2.04 7.21 -1.14
N ILE A 99 -2.38 8.01 -0.12
CA ILE A 99 -2.83 7.51 1.18
C ILE A 99 -4.16 6.76 1.06
N LYS A 100 -5.12 7.29 0.28
CA LYS A 100 -6.38 6.59 -0.01
C LYS A 100 -6.15 5.30 -0.78
N GLY A 101 -5.33 5.35 -1.83
CA GLY A 101 -4.96 4.20 -2.65
C GLY A 101 -4.33 3.10 -1.81
N MET A 102 -3.39 3.43 -0.93
CA MET A 102 -2.75 2.45 -0.03
C MET A 102 -3.75 1.72 0.87
N ARG A 103 -4.74 2.41 1.44
CA ARG A 103 -5.79 1.76 2.25
C ARG A 103 -6.66 0.82 1.42
N GLN A 104 -7.10 1.28 0.25
CA GLN A 104 -7.92 0.48 -0.67
C GLN A 104 -7.15 -0.72 -1.23
N LEU A 105 -5.87 -0.53 -1.52
CA LEU A 105 -4.99 -1.57 -2.02
C LEU A 105 -4.81 -2.66 -0.97
N PHE A 106 -4.50 -2.29 0.28
CA PHE A 106 -4.40 -3.24 1.39
C PHE A 106 -5.69 -4.02 1.60
N GLN A 107 -6.84 -3.33 1.57
CA GLN A 107 -8.14 -4.00 1.69
C GLN A 107 -8.34 -5.05 0.59
N ARG A 108 -8.14 -4.67 -0.69
CA ARG A 108 -8.32 -5.58 -1.83
C ARG A 108 -7.34 -6.75 -1.79
N THR A 109 -6.09 -6.54 -1.40
CA THR A 109 -5.12 -7.64 -1.28
C THR A 109 -5.43 -8.56 -0.11
N HIS A 110 -5.94 -8.04 1.00
CA HIS A 110 -6.39 -8.84 2.14
C HIS A 110 -7.63 -9.69 1.81
N GLU A 111 -8.62 -9.11 1.13
CA GLU A 111 -9.80 -9.84 0.63
C GLU A 111 -9.38 -10.95 -0.35
N LEU A 112 -8.47 -10.63 -1.28
CA LEU A 112 -7.94 -11.61 -2.21
C LEU A 112 -7.18 -12.73 -1.49
N GLN A 113 -6.34 -12.41 -0.51
CA GLN A 113 -5.60 -13.39 0.28
C GLN A 113 -6.54 -14.35 1.02
N THR A 114 -7.60 -13.81 1.64
CA THR A 114 -8.60 -14.59 2.37
C THR A 114 -9.34 -15.54 1.42
N ASN A 115 -9.87 -15.01 0.32
CA ASN A 115 -10.56 -15.79 -0.71
C ASN A 115 -9.66 -16.84 -1.38
N LEU A 116 -8.35 -16.59 -1.43
CA LEU A 116 -7.36 -17.53 -1.95
C LEU A 116 -6.96 -18.62 -0.94
N GLY A 117 -7.10 -18.36 0.36
CA GLY A 117 -6.83 -19.32 1.44
C GLY A 117 -7.95 -20.33 1.61
N GLU A 118 -9.20 -19.92 1.42
CA GLU A 118 -10.39 -20.78 1.54
C GLU A 118 -10.52 -21.82 0.41
N ARG A 119 -9.78 -21.67 -0.69
CA ARG A 119 -9.86 -22.55 -1.88
C ARG A 119 -8.90 -23.75 -1.86
N VAL A 120 -8.31 -24.09 -0.70
CA VAL A 120 -7.37 -25.21 -0.56
C VAL A 120 -8.02 -26.48 0.01
N ASP A 121 -9.27 -26.43 0.48
CA ASP A 121 -10.01 -27.60 0.97
C ASP A 121 -11.10 -28.04 -0.02
N VAL A 122 -10.73 -28.67 -1.15
CA VAL A 122 -11.61 -29.60 -1.91
C VAL A 122 -10.77 -30.68 -2.58
#